data_AF-R1FWR8-F1
#
_entry.id   AF-R1FWR8-F1
#
_cell.length_a   1.000
_cell.length_b   1.000
_cell.length_c   1.000
_cell.angle_alpha   90.00
_cell.angle_beta   90.00
_cell.angle_gamma   90.00
#
_symmetry.space_group_name_H-M   'P 1'
#
loop_
_entity.id
_entity.type
_entity.pdbx_description
1 polymer ?
#
loop_
_entity_poly.entity_id
_entity_poly.type
_entity_poly.pdbx_seq_one_letter_code
_entity_poly.pdbx_strand_id
1 'polypeptide(L)'
;MSFSSLVSDLTYRDNGDDRRSQVSRARSYASTAATSVSISGDIKSQLHGGYCHPLARSWQAERQLTKSMLIYPLFVSDQPDEEVLIPSLPNQYRRGINRLVPFLTPLIRKGLQSVILFGVPMAPGAKDALGTAADDPDGPVIQAIRLLRKAFPNLFITADVCLCEYTSHGHCGILRDDGSLNNALSVDRISDVAMAYADAGAHCVAPSDMNDGRIRAIKLKLIEAGIAHQVVLMSYSAKFSGCLYGPFRDAAGSVPSFGDRRCYQLPPGGRGLARRAIVRDINEGADIIMVKPASQYLDIISDAKEIGKDLPVAAYQVSGEYAMIHAGAKAGVFDLKTMAFEATQGILRAGATIVVSYFTPEFLDWLSN
;
A
#
# COMPACT_ATOMS: atom_id res chain seq x y z
N MET A 1 -37.74 -3.68 17.33
CA MET A 1 -38.74 -2.62 17.08
C MET A 1 -38.63 -2.25 15.61
N SER A 2 -39.63 -2.65 14.83
CA SER A 2 -39.70 -2.46 13.37
C SER A 2 -40.61 -1.26 13.10
N PHE A 3 -40.08 -0.22 12.46
CA PHE A 3 -40.85 0.93 12.00
C PHE A 3 -41.32 0.66 10.58
N SER A 4 -42.59 0.27 10.43
CA SER A 4 -43.29 0.21 9.16
C SER A 4 -44.77 0.51 9.42
N SER A 5 -45.17 1.76 9.24
CA SER A 5 -46.54 2.17 8.87
C SER A 5 -46.61 3.69 8.64
N LEU A 6 -47.58 4.09 7.81
CA LEU A 6 -47.99 5.44 7.37
C LEU A 6 -47.22 5.88 6.10
N VAL A 7 -47.85 6.10 4.94
CA VAL A 7 -49.10 6.83 4.68
C VAL A 7 -49.79 6.28 3.42
N SER A 8 -51.12 6.13 3.50
CA SER A 8 -52.03 5.86 2.38
C SER A 8 -52.63 7.16 1.83
N ASP A 9 -52.89 7.15 0.53
CA ASP A 9 -53.90 7.90 -0.23
C ASP A 9 -53.93 9.44 -0.22
N LEU A 10 -53.84 10.01 -1.41
CA LEU A 10 -54.69 11.11 -1.87
C LEU A 10 -54.67 11.19 -3.41
N THR A 11 -55.73 10.69 -4.04
CA THR A 11 -56.10 10.97 -5.42
C THR A 11 -56.90 12.27 -5.49
N TYR A 12 -56.54 13.20 -6.39
CA TYR A 12 -57.50 14.14 -6.97
C TYR A 12 -57.10 14.49 -8.41
N ARG A 13 -58.03 14.27 -9.34
CA ARG A 13 -58.02 14.74 -10.73
C ARG A 13 -58.60 16.15 -10.78
N ASP A 14 -58.11 17.02 -11.65
CA ASP A 14 -58.97 17.79 -12.56
C ASP A 14 -58.22 18.36 -13.78
N ASN A 15 -58.97 18.56 -14.86
CA ASN A 15 -58.62 18.87 -16.24
C ASN A 15 -58.36 20.37 -16.51
N GLY A 16 -57.77 20.67 -17.68
CA GLY A 16 -58.33 21.71 -18.55
C GLY A 16 -57.49 22.95 -18.90
N ASP A 17 -56.94 22.93 -20.11
CA ASP A 17 -57.06 23.95 -21.18
C ASP A 17 -56.21 25.27 -21.23
N ASP A 18 -55.54 25.37 -22.38
CA ASP A 18 -55.39 26.49 -23.34
C ASP A 18 -54.75 27.88 -23.02
N ARG A 19 -53.70 28.15 -23.83
CA ARG A 19 -53.38 29.38 -24.60
C ARG A 19 -52.69 30.62 -23.99
N ARG A 20 -51.56 30.93 -24.66
CA ARG A 20 -51.08 32.22 -25.22
C ARG A 20 -50.45 33.27 -24.30
N SER A 21 -49.13 33.38 -24.47
CA SER A 21 -48.33 34.60 -24.68
C SER A 21 -48.86 35.95 -24.16
N GLN A 22 -48.18 36.51 -23.17
CA GLN A 22 -48.00 37.96 -23.06
C GLN A 22 -46.53 38.30 -22.83
N VAL A 23 -45.97 39.02 -23.80
CA VAL A 23 -44.70 39.73 -23.71
C VAL A 23 -44.91 40.92 -22.79
N SER A 24 -44.27 40.94 -21.62
CA SER A 24 -44.24 42.10 -20.74
C SER A 24 -42.89 42.81 -20.87
N ARG A 25 -42.93 44.01 -21.46
CA ARG A 25 -41.82 44.96 -21.51
C ARG A 25 -41.62 45.60 -20.13
N ALA A 26 -40.38 45.47 -19.64
CA ALA A 26 -39.60 46.39 -18.81
C ALA A 26 -40.32 47.20 -17.70
N ARG A 27 -39.96 46.91 -16.45
CA ARG A 27 -39.95 47.89 -15.36
C ARG A 27 -38.54 48.04 -14.80
N SER A 28 -37.99 49.22 -15.08
CA SER A 28 -37.12 50.06 -14.23
C SER A 28 -36.88 49.52 -12.81
N TYR A 29 -35.60 49.31 -12.48
CA TYR A 29 -35.10 49.44 -11.12
C TYR A 29 -33.93 50.41 -11.10
N ALA A 30 -34.15 51.57 -10.49
CA ALA A 30 -33.09 52.42 -9.96
C ALA A 30 -33.19 52.39 -8.42
N SER A 31 -32.03 52.52 -7.77
CA SER A 31 -31.79 52.61 -6.32
C SER A 31 -31.64 51.25 -5.61
N THR A 32 -30.52 50.92 -4.97
CA THR A 32 -29.72 51.70 -4.01
C THR A 32 -28.24 51.27 -4.05
N ALA A 33 -27.34 52.23 -3.90
CA ALA A 33 -25.92 52.00 -3.68
C ALA A 33 -25.64 51.88 -2.18
N ALA A 34 -25.22 50.69 -1.72
CA ALA A 34 -24.12 50.45 -0.76
C ALA A 34 -24.18 49.01 -0.22
N THR A 35 -23.06 48.29 -0.36
CA THR A 35 -22.76 46.95 0.20
C THR A 35 -23.55 45.75 -0.33
N SER A 36 -23.53 45.55 -1.65
CA SER A 36 -23.67 44.20 -2.22
C SER A 36 -22.54 43.95 -3.20
N VAL A 37 -21.31 43.76 -2.70
CA VAL A 37 -20.37 42.95 -3.47
C VAL A 37 -20.97 41.55 -3.47
N SER A 38 -21.79 41.29 -4.47
CA SER A 38 -22.27 39.98 -4.82
C SER A 38 -21.04 39.10 -5.01
N ILE A 39 -20.66 38.33 -3.99
CA ILE A 39 -19.61 37.31 -4.10
C ILE A 39 -19.95 36.34 -5.24
N SER A 40 -21.24 36.25 -5.62
CA SER A 40 -21.67 35.69 -6.91
C SER A 40 -21.28 36.63 -8.06
N GLY A 41 -20.04 36.51 -8.55
CA GLY A 41 -19.60 37.20 -9.75
C GLY A 41 -18.10 37.46 -9.86
N ASP A 42 -17.32 37.33 -8.77
CA ASP A 42 -15.85 37.45 -8.90
C ASP A 42 -15.30 36.25 -9.67
N ILE A 43 -14.62 36.54 -10.79
CA ILE A 43 -13.98 35.55 -11.68
C ILE A 43 -13.04 34.65 -10.89
N LYS A 44 -12.29 35.20 -9.91
CA LYS A 44 -11.33 34.43 -9.10
C LYS A 44 -11.99 33.37 -8.24
N SER A 45 -13.28 33.50 -7.95
CA SER A 45 -14.05 32.55 -7.14
C SER A 45 -14.75 31.46 -7.97
N GLN A 46 -14.72 31.53 -9.31
CA GLN A 46 -15.45 30.60 -10.17
C GLN A 46 -14.63 29.34 -10.51
N LEU A 47 -14.73 28.30 -9.68
CA LEU A 47 -14.01 27.02 -9.90
C LEU A 47 -14.89 25.90 -10.49
N HIS A 48 -16.22 25.98 -10.38
CA HIS A 48 -17.15 24.93 -10.81
C HIS A 48 -16.97 24.49 -12.28
N GLY A 49 -16.51 25.38 -13.16
CA GLY A 49 -16.22 25.05 -14.55
C GLY A 49 -15.13 23.98 -14.72
N GLY A 50 -14.18 23.86 -13.79
CA GLY A 50 -13.09 22.90 -13.86
C GLY A 50 -13.49 21.45 -13.55
N TYR A 51 -14.68 21.21 -12.97
CA TYR A 51 -15.11 19.88 -12.51
C TYR A 51 -16.60 19.57 -12.77
N CYS A 52 -17.26 20.33 -13.64
CA CYS A 52 -18.69 20.17 -13.95
C CYS A 52 -19.01 18.89 -14.75
N HIS A 53 -18.06 18.34 -15.50
CA HIS A 53 -18.22 17.15 -16.34
C HIS A 53 -17.39 15.96 -15.80
N PRO A 54 -17.83 14.70 -15.93
CA PRO A 54 -17.04 13.53 -15.51
C PRO A 54 -15.59 13.52 -16.02
N LEU A 55 -15.38 13.84 -17.30
CA LEU A 55 -14.04 13.98 -17.89
C LEU A 55 -13.26 15.16 -17.31
N ALA A 56 -13.91 16.28 -17.02
CA ALA A 56 -13.24 17.43 -16.41
C ALA A 56 -12.72 17.09 -15.00
N ARG A 57 -13.49 16.30 -14.22
CA ARG A 57 -13.04 15.79 -12.91
C ARG A 57 -11.82 14.88 -13.03
N SER A 58 -11.74 14.01 -14.04
CA SER A 58 -10.59 13.13 -14.21
C SER A 58 -9.33 13.86 -14.67
N TRP A 59 -9.47 14.97 -15.41
CA TRP A 59 -8.34 15.84 -15.78
C TRP A 59 -7.73 16.60 -14.61
N GLN A 60 -8.44 16.78 -13.50
CA GLN A 60 -7.88 17.42 -12.29
C GLN A 60 -6.87 16.52 -11.57
N ALA A 61 -6.86 15.21 -11.86
CA ALA A 61 -5.90 14.30 -11.25
C ALA A 61 -4.54 14.43 -11.96
N GLU A 62 -3.48 14.76 -11.22
CA GLU A 62 -2.10 14.75 -11.72
C GLU A 62 -1.65 13.34 -12.17
N ARG A 63 -2.30 12.30 -11.63
CA ARG A 63 -2.07 10.90 -11.99
C ARG A 63 -3.36 10.09 -11.86
N GLN A 64 -3.61 9.23 -12.85
CA GLN A 64 -4.70 8.25 -12.82
C GLN A 64 -4.16 6.88 -12.40
N LEU A 65 -4.97 6.13 -11.66
CA LEU A 65 -4.62 4.77 -11.24
C LEU A 65 -4.62 3.82 -12.44
N THR A 66 -3.53 3.08 -12.63
CA THR A 66 -3.42 2.02 -13.63
C THR A 66 -3.04 0.69 -12.98
N LYS A 67 -3.32 -0.42 -13.66
CA LYS A 67 -3.01 -1.78 -13.16
C LYS A 67 -1.52 -1.97 -12.87
N SER A 68 -0.65 -1.35 -13.67
CA SER A 68 0.81 -1.42 -13.53
C SER A 68 1.37 -0.77 -12.26
N MET A 69 0.58 0.09 -11.59
CA MET A 69 0.99 0.71 -10.33
C MET A 69 0.82 -0.23 -9.12
N LEU A 70 0.12 -1.35 -9.29
CA LEU A 70 -0.26 -2.23 -8.19
C LEU A 70 0.79 -3.32 -7.95
N ILE A 71 1.18 -3.47 -6.69
CA ILE A 71 1.97 -4.61 -6.20
C ILE A 71 1.09 -5.42 -5.25
N TYR A 72 0.90 -6.70 -5.54
CA TYR A 72 0.08 -7.58 -4.71
C TYR A 72 0.90 -8.34 -3.66
N PRO A 73 0.59 -8.20 -2.35
CA PRO A 73 1.24 -8.98 -1.30
C PRO A 73 0.85 -10.47 -1.31
N LEU A 74 1.84 -11.35 -1.15
CA LEU A 74 1.64 -12.80 -1.02
C LEU A 74 2.32 -13.35 0.23
N PHE A 75 1.58 -14.16 1.00
CA PHE A 75 2.09 -14.88 2.16
C PHE A 75 2.41 -16.33 1.77
N VAL A 76 3.70 -16.69 1.76
CA VAL A 76 4.18 -17.98 1.27
C VAL A 76 4.53 -18.89 2.44
N SER A 77 3.84 -20.02 2.52
CA SER A 77 4.06 -21.06 3.52
C SER A 77 5.24 -21.96 3.17
N ASP A 78 5.86 -22.55 4.20
CA ASP A 78 6.78 -23.67 4.06
C ASP A 78 6.07 -25.03 3.86
N GLN A 79 4.73 -25.07 3.98
CA GLN A 79 3.92 -26.25 3.66
C GLN A 79 3.45 -26.19 2.19
N PRO A 80 3.95 -27.05 1.28
CA PRO A 80 3.80 -26.87 -0.18
C PRO A 80 2.36 -26.77 -0.69
N ASP A 81 1.42 -27.50 -0.08
CA ASP A 81 0.03 -27.58 -0.51
C ASP A 81 -0.95 -26.73 0.31
N GLU A 82 -0.46 -25.99 1.32
CA GLU A 82 -1.29 -25.21 2.23
C GLU A 82 -2.07 -24.11 1.49
N GLU A 83 -3.33 -23.92 1.85
CA GLU A 83 -4.12 -22.75 1.49
C GLU A 83 -5.05 -22.41 2.65
N VAL A 84 -4.58 -21.54 3.54
CA VAL A 84 -5.27 -21.20 4.79
C VAL A 84 -5.71 -19.74 4.78
N LEU A 85 -7.01 -19.51 4.96
CA LEU A 85 -7.58 -18.18 5.10
C LEU A 85 -7.01 -17.48 6.33
N ILE A 86 -6.66 -16.21 6.20
CA ILE A 86 -6.22 -15.36 7.31
C ILE A 86 -7.45 -14.60 7.85
N PRO A 87 -8.03 -14.96 9.00
CA PRO A 87 -9.33 -14.43 9.41
C PRO A 87 -9.36 -12.92 9.64
N SER A 88 -8.26 -12.35 10.13
CA SER A 88 -8.13 -10.91 10.38
C SER A 88 -7.86 -10.10 9.11
N LEU A 89 -7.55 -10.75 7.99
CA LEU A 89 -7.21 -10.12 6.72
C LEU A 89 -8.14 -10.65 5.61
N PRO A 90 -9.32 -10.01 5.41
CA PRO A 90 -10.39 -10.53 4.55
C PRO A 90 -9.90 -10.96 3.15
N ASN A 91 -10.33 -12.14 2.70
CA ASN A 91 -10.00 -12.72 1.38
C ASN A 91 -8.51 -13.01 1.13
N GLN A 92 -7.63 -12.85 2.13
CA GLN A 92 -6.21 -13.16 2.00
C GLN A 92 -5.90 -14.52 2.61
N TYR A 93 -4.93 -15.23 2.02
CA TYR A 93 -4.57 -16.58 2.42
C TYR A 93 -3.05 -16.69 2.54
N ARG A 94 -2.61 -17.54 3.47
CA ARG A 94 -1.28 -18.12 3.44
C ARG A 94 -1.29 -19.31 2.50
N ARG A 95 -0.36 -19.34 1.55
CA ARG A 95 -0.32 -20.32 0.47
C ARG A 95 1.02 -21.00 0.36
N GLY A 96 1.00 -22.32 0.21
CA GLY A 96 2.15 -23.11 -0.16
C GLY A 96 2.56 -22.90 -1.61
N ILE A 97 3.79 -23.30 -1.92
CA ILE A 97 4.42 -23.14 -3.24
C ILE A 97 3.56 -23.71 -4.39
N ASN A 98 2.91 -24.86 -4.18
CA ASN A 98 2.10 -25.56 -5.20
C ASN A 98 0.81 -24.81 -5.53
N ARG A 99 0.38 -23.88 -4.68
CA ARG A 99 -0.85 -23.09 -4.86
C ARG A 99 -0.59 -21.77 -5.59
N LEU A 100 0.65 -21.29 -5.64
CA LEU A 100 0.98 -19.95 -6.16
C LEU A 100 0.67 -19.80 -7.65
N VAL A 101 1.12 -20.73 -8.49
CA VAL A 101 0.93 -20.64 -9.95
C VAL A 101 -0.54 -20.71 -10.36
N PRO A 102 -1.34 -21.70 -9.88
CA PRO A 102 -2.77 -21.72 -10.16
C PRO A 102 -3.49 -20.45 -9.70
N PHE A 103 -3.14 -19.92 -8.53
CA PHE A 103 -3.74 -18.72 -7.96
C PHE A 103 -3.41 -17.44 -8.75
N LEU A 104 -2.15 -17.26 -9.15
CA LEU A 104 -1.70 -16.05 -9.86
C LEU A 104 -2.07 -16.04 -11.34
N THR A 105 -2.22 -17.21 -11.97
CA THR A 105 -2.57 -17.33 -13.40
C THR A 105 -3.77 -16.45 -13.81
N PRO A 106 -4.95 -16.50 -13.14
CA PRO A 106 -6.07 -15.62 -13.50
C PRO A 106 -5.77 -14.14 -13.23
N LEU A 107 -5.02 -13.79 -12.19
CA LEU A 107 -4.67 -12.39 -11.89
C LEU A 107 -3.72 -11.80 -12.94
N ILE A 108 -2.76 -12.59 -13.42
CA ILE A 108 -1.85 -12.18 -14.49
C ILE A 108 -2.61 -11.96 -15.80
N ARG A 109 -3.58 -12.82 -16.13
CA ARG A 109 -4.47 -12.60 -17.29
C ARG A 109 -5.28 -11.30 -17.17
N LYS A 110 -5.63 -10.89 -15.95
CA LYS A 110 -6.31 -9.62 -15.67
C LYS A 110 -5.38 -8.40 -15.67
N GLY A 111 -4.07 -8.60 -15.81
CA GLY A 111 -3.06 -7.54 -15.89
C GLY A 111 -2.22 -7.34 -14.63
N LEU A 112 -2.16 -8.31 -13.70
CA LEU A 112 -1.20 -8.26 -12.59
C LEU A 112 0.23 -8.27 -13.12
N GLN A 113 1.01 -7.26 -12.77
CA GLN A 113 2.40 -7.11 -13.21
C GLN A 113 3.42 -7.26 -12.08
N SER A 114 3.02 -7.12 -10.82
CA SER A 114 3.96 -7.21 -9.70
C SER A 114 3.38 -7.85 -8.45
N VAL A 115 4.24 -8.57 -7.74
CA VAL A 115 3.96 -9.16 -6.42
C VAL A 115 5.06 -8.80 -5.43
N ILE A 116 4.72 -8.78 -4.15
CA ILE A 116 5.69 -8.74 -3.05
C ILE A 116 5.52 -9.98 -2.16
N LEU A 117 6.61 -10.71 -1.95
CA LEU A 117 6.64 -11.98 -1.24
C LEU A 117 6.98 -11.80 0.24
N PHE A 118 6.20 -12.44 1.10
CA PHE A 118 6.45 -12.58 2.53
C PHE A 118 6.53 -14.07 2.88
N GLY A 119 7.68 -14.54 3.36
CA GLY A 119 7.82 -15.91 3.84
C GLY A 119 7.16 -16.07 5.21
N VAL A 120 6.45 -17.18 5.40
CA VAL A 120 5.78 -17.51 6.66
C VAL A 120 6.17 -18.93 7.06
N PRO A 121 7.41 -19.14 7.55
CA PRO A 121 7.83 -20.45 8.02
C PRO A 121 7.07 -20.80 9.31
N MET A 122 6.42 -21.95 9.30
CA MET A 122 5.60 -22.48 10.39
C MET A 122 6.14 -23.81 10.95
N ALA A 123 7.12 -24.43 10.28
CA ALA A 123 7.74 -25.66 10.72
C ALA A 123 8.43 -25.48 12.10
N PRO A 124 8.32 -26.46 13.00
CA PRO A 124 9.06 -26.44 14.27
C PRO A 124 10.56 -26.26 14.06
N GLY A 125 11.17 -25.31 14.79
CA GLY A 125 12.60 -25.02 14.67
C GLY A 125 12.99 -24.11 13.50
N ALA A 126 12.05 -23.69 12.66
CA ALA A 126 12.35 -22.78 11.54
C ALA A 126 12.68 -21.34 11.99
N LYS A 127 12.46 -21.01 13.27
CA LYS A 127 12.77 -19.69 13.84
C LYS A 127 13.83 -19.78 14.92
N ASP A 128 14.85 -18.93 14.84
CA ASP A 128 15.93 -18.82 15.81
C ASP A 128 16.27 -17.35 16.13
N ALA A 129 17.27 -17.07 16.96
CA ALA A 129 17.61 -15.69 17.33
C ALA A 129 18.22 -14.86 16.18
N LEU A 130 18.71 -15.51 15.12
CA LEU A 130 19.46 -14.87 14.02
C LEU A 130 18.63 -14.75 12.74
N GLY A 131 17.44 -15.36 12.70
CA GLY A 131 16.63 -15.46 11.50
C GLY A 131 17.32 -16.30 10.43
N THR A 132 17.96 -17.42 10.80
CA THR A 132 18.74 -18.25 9.85
C THR A 132 17.90 -18.70 8.65
N ALA A 133 16.62 -19.00 8.83
CA ALA A 133 15.74 -19.43 7.74
C ALA A 133 15.33 -18.31 6.75
N ALA A 134 15.73 -17.05 6.99
CA ALA A 134 15.33 -15.92 6.13
C ALA A 134 15.86 -16.04 4.69
N ASP A 135 17.01 -16.66 4.50
CA ASP A 135 17.64 -16.89 3.20
C ASP A 135 17.92 -18.37 2.93
N ASP A 136 17.18 -19.25 3.60
CA ASP A 136 17.22 -20.67 3.31
C ASP A 136 16.90 -20.91 1.82
N PRO A 137 17.82 -21.53 1.04
CA PRO A 137 17.57 -21.85 -0.38
C PRO A 137 16.34 -22.72 -0.61
N ASP A 138 15.92 -23.48 0.40
CA ASP A 138 14.72 -24.32 0.42
C ASP A 138 13.53 -23.65 1.14
N GLY A 139 13.75 -22.44 1.66
CA GLY A 139 12.76 -21.61 2.30
C GLY A 139 11.70 -21.07 1.33
N PRO A 140 10.54 -20.63 1.88
CA PRO A 140 9.36 -20.29 1.08
C PRO A 140 9.60 -19.16 0.07
N VAL A 141 10.37 -18.13 0.43
CA VAL A 141 10.61 -16.97 -0.44
C VAL A 141 11.48 -17.33 -1.64
N ILE A 142 12.63 -17.98 -1.42
CA ILE A 142 13.55 -18.34 -2.50
C ILE A 142 12.90 -19.34 -3.46
N GLN A 143 12.21 -20.35 -2.93
CA GLN A 143 11.45 -21.30 -3.75
C GLN A 143 10.37 -20.57 -4.57
N ALA A 144 9.63 -19.63 -3.98
CA ALA A 144 8.63 -18.84 -4.69
C ALA A 144 9.23 -17.96 -5.78
N ILE A 145 10.36 -17.29 -5.52
CA ILE A 145 11.08 -16.51 -6.55
C ILE A 145 11.40 -17.40 -7.75
N ARG A 146 12.09 -18.53 -7.52
CA ARG A 146 12.50 -19.46 -8.60
C ARG A 146 11.30 -19.99 -9.39
N LEU A 147 10.24 -20.39 -8.69
CA LEU A 147 9.01 -20.87 -9.32
C LEU A 147 8.35 -19.80 -10.19
N LEU A 148 8.18 -18.59 -9.65
CA LEU A 148 7.48 -17.51 -10.35
C LEU A 148 8.30 -16.95 -11.50
N ARG A 149 9.64 -16.90 -11.40
CA ARG A 149 10.51 -16.57 -12.53
C ARG A 149 10.33 -17.52 -13.71
N LYS A 150 10.20 -18.83 -13.42
CA LYS A 150 9.97 -19.86 -14.44
C LYS A 150 8.55 -19.80 -15.03
N ALA A 151 7.54 -19.67 -14.17
CA ALA A 151 6.14 -19.73 -14.60
C ALA A 151 5.66 -18.44 -15.28
N PHE A 152 6.16 -17.28 -14.82
CA PHE A 152 5.72 -15.97 -15.27
C PHE A 152 6.93 -15.04 -15.52
N PRO A 153 7.63 -15.19 -16.65
CA PRO A 153 8.88 -14.45 -16.93
C PRO A 153 8.76 -12.93 -16.88
N ASN A 154 7.56 -12.39 -17.15
CA ASN A 154 7.26 -10.95 -17.16
C ASN A 154 6.73 -10.42 -15.82
N LEU A 155 6.51 -11.27 -14.81
CA LEU A 155 6.04 -10.83 -13.50
C LEU A 155 7.21 -10.17 -12.74
N PHE A 156 7.01 -8.94 -12.29
CA PHE A 156 7.96 -8.21 -11.46
C PHE A 156 7.87 -8.69 -10.00
N ILE A 157 8.90 -9.39 -9.56
CA ILE A 157 8.96 -10.06 -8.25
C ILE A 157 9.74 -9.20 -7.28
N THR A 158 9.05 -8.73 -6.24
CA THR A 158 9.64 -8.06 -5.08
C THR A 158 9.70 -9.04 -3.91
N ALA A 159 10.80 -9.06 -3.16
CA ALA A 159 10.90 -9.82 -1.91
C ALA A 159 11.04 -8.86 -0.72
N ASP A 160 10.23 -9.04 0.33
CA ASP A 160 10.43 -8.29 1.58
C ASP A 160 11.68 -8.80 2.30
N VAL A 161 12.57 -7.88 2.68
CA VAL A 161 13.79 -8.22 3.43
C VAL A 161 13.63 -7.76 4.87
N CYS A 162 13.47 -8.73 5.78
CA CYS A 162 13.32 -8.52 7.21
C CYS A 162 13.59 -9.84 7.95
N LEU A 163 13.83 -9.77 9.26
CA LEU A 163 14.02 -10.96 10.11
C LEU A 163 12.81 -11.31 10.98
N CYS A 164 11.75 -10.50 10.99
CA CYS A 164 10.68 -10.70 11.98
C CYS A 164 9.84 -11.95 11.77
N GLU A 165 9.73 -12.45 10.54
CA GLU A 165 9.07 -13.71 10.22
C GLU A 165 9.91 -14.93 10.61
N TYR A 166 11.23 -14.74 10.75
CA TYR A 166 12.22 -15.82 10.90
C TYR A 166 12.86 -15.86 12.28
N THR A 167 12.68 -14.82 13.10
CA THR A 167 13.26 -14.79 14.43
C THR A 167 12.33 -15.37 15.49
N SER A 168 12.89 -16.09 16.46
CA SER A 168 12.15 -16.66 17.59
C SER A 168 11.49 -15.58 18.46
N HIS A 169 12.02 -14.36 18.45
CA HIS A 169 11.51 -13.21 19.19
C HIS A 169 10.60 -12.26 18.40
N GLY A 170 10.48 -12.42 17.06
CA GLY A 170 9.59 -11.60 16.23
C GLY A 170 10.01 -10.13 16.02
N HIS A 171 11.19 -9.73 16.49
CA HIS A 171 11.84 -8.44 16.15
C HIS A 171 12.45 -8.45 14.74
N CYS A 172 12.67 -7.25 14.20
CA CYS A 172 13.13 -7.06 12.80
C CYS A 172 14.64 -7.18 12.63
N GLY A 173 15.39 -7.50 13.68
CA GLY A 173 16.85 -7.59 13.68
C GLY A 173 17.35 -8.48 14.81
N ILE A 174 18.66 -8.66 14.86
CA ILE A 174 19.38 -9.41 15.90
C ILE A 174 19.45 -8.55 17.17
N LEU A 175 19.19 -9.16 18.31
CA LEU A 175 19.21 -8.48 19.60
C LEU A 175 20.54 -8.70 20.35
N ARG A 176 20.88 -7.78 21.24
CA ARG A 176 21.92 -7.95 22.27
C ARG A 176 21.35 -8.72 23.46
N ASP A 177 22.23 -9.11 24.39
CA ASP A 177 21.86 -9.80 25.63
C ASP A 177 20.85 -9.01 26.49
N ASP A 178 20.86 -7.68 26.41
CA ASP A 178 19.92 -6.79 27.11
C ASP A 178 18.57 -6.63 26.39
N GLY A 179 18.37 -7.33 25.27
CA GLY A 179 17.16 -7.25 24.44
C GLY A 179 17.11 -6.03 23.51
N SER A 180 18.12 -5.16 23.52
CA SER A 180 18.21 -4.03 22.58
C SER A 180 18.64 -4.50 21.18
N LEU A 181 18.25 -3.75 20.16
CA LEU A 181 18.60 -4.06 18.77
C LEU A 181 20.12 -3.90 18.52
N ASN A 182 20.78 -4.96 18.09
CA ASN A 182 22.14 -4.91 17.59
C ASN A 182 22.16 -4.48 16.11
N ASN A 183 22.20 -3.17 15.87
CA ASN A 183 22.12 -2.61 14.52
C ASN A 183 23.21 -3.15 13.57
N ALA A 184 24.46 -3.28 14.02
CA ALA A 184 25.56 -3.71 13.15
C ALA A 184 25.36 -5.15 12.64
N LEU A 185 25.07 -6.09 13.55
CA LEU A 185 24.80 -7.48 13.17
C LEU A 185 23.50 -7.59 12.35
N SER A 186 22.49 -6.79 12.70
CA SER A 186 21.22 -6.78 11.97
C SER A 186 21.40 -6.33 10.53
N VAL A 187 22.15 -5.25 10.30
CA VAL A 187 22.42 -4.72 8.96
C VAL A 187 23.18 -5.74 8.11
N ASP A 188 24.20 -6.38 8.68
CA ASP A 188 24.96 -7.40 7.95
C ASP A 188 24.05 -8.57 7.54
N ARG A 189 23.32 -9.13 8.51
CA ARG A 189 22.37 -10.22 8.27
C ARG A 189 21.27 -9.86 7.26
N ILE A 190 20.66 -8.68 7.38
CA ILE A 190 19.65 -8.18 6.44
C ILE A 190 20.22 -8.06 5.03
N SER A 191 21.47 -7.62 4.91
CA SER A 191 22.12 -7.52 3.60
C SER A 191 22.45 -8.89 2.99
N ASP A 192 22.78 -9.91 3.79
CA ASP A 192 22.92 -11.29 3.29
C ASP A 192 21.59 -11.82 2.74
N VAL A 193 20.49 -11.59 3.47
CA VAL A 193 19.14 -12.01 3.02
C VAL A 193 18.76 -11.34 1.71
N ALA A 194 19.03 -10.04 1.58
CA ALA A 194 18.79 -9.32 0.33
C ALA A 194 19.59 -9.91 -0.84
N MET A 195 20.86 -10.27 -0.63
CA MET A 195 21.69 -10.90 -1.65
C MET A 195 21.15 -12.27 -2.06
N ALA A 196 20.76 -13.11 -1.09
CA ALA A 196 20.21 -14.43 -1.39
C ALA A 196 18.91 -14.36 -2.22
N TYR A 197 18.03 -13.39 -1.94
CA TYR A 197 16.84 -13.17 -2.77
C TYR A 197 17.17 -12.64 -4.16
N ALA A 198 18.15 -11.75 -4.28
CA ALA A 198 18.64 -11.26 -5.57
C ALA A 198 19.22 -12.41 -6.42
N ASP A 199 20.08 -13.25 -5.83
CA ASP A 199 20.68 -14.42 -6.47
C ASP A 199 19.63 -15.48 -6.86
N ALA A 200 18.55 -15.60 -6.09
CA ALA A 200 17.40 -16.43 -6.44
C ALA A 200 16.61 -15.90 -7.65
N GLY A 201 16.81 -14.64 -8.03
CA GLY A 201 16.20 -13.98 -9.19
C GLY A 201 15.11 -12.98 -8.85
N ALA A 202 15.05 -12.43 -7.63
CA ALA A 202 14.16 -11.32 -7.32
C ALA A 202 14.57 -10.08 -8.14
N HIS A 203 13.60 -9.41 -8.75
CA HIS A 203 13.84 -8.17 -9.50
C HIS A 203 13.98 -6.97 -8.56
N CYS A 204 13.41 -7.08 -7.37
CA CYS A 204 13.41 -6.05 -6.35
C CYS A 204 13.57 -6.66 -4.97
N VAL A 205 14.42 -6.06 -4.15
CA VAL A 205 14.54 -6.35 -2.72
C VAL A 205 14.02 -5.15 -1.94
N ALA A 206 13.13 -5.40 -0.99
CA ALA A 206 12.40 -4.37 -0.25
C ALA A 206 12.67 -4.45 1.27
N PRO A 207 13.78 -3.88 1.76
CA PRO A 207 14.14 -3.92 3.18
C PRO A 207 13.17 -3.14 4.06
N SER A 208 12.48 -3.87 4.93
CA SER A 208 11.39 -3.38 5.77
C SER A 208 11.74 -3.25 7.26
N ASP A 209 12.98 -3.55 7.60
CA ASP A 209 13.51 -3.72 8.96
C ASP A 209 13.68 -2.41 9.76
N MET A 210 13.91 -1.28 9.08
CA MET A 210 14.20 0.04 9.66
C MET A 210 15.52 0.17 10.45
N ASN A 211 16.50 -0.74 10.26
CA ASN A 211 17.83 -0.56 10.82
C ASN A 211 18.56 0.62 10.15
N ASP A 212 19.42 1.30 10.89
CA ASP A 212 20.20 2.43 10.36
C ASP A 212 21.33 1.91 9.46
N GLY A 213 21.40 2.41 8.22
CA GLY A 213 22.47 2.08 7.26
C GLY A 213 22.26 0.81 6.43
N ARG A 214 21.11 0.12 6.55
CA ARG A 214 20.87 -1.13 5.79
C ARG A 214 20.85 -0.95 4.29
N ILE A 215 20.39 0.20 3.78
CA ILE A 215 20.30 0.45 2.33
C ILE A 215 21.71 0.52 1.75
N ARG A 216 22.62 1.23 2.43
CA ARG A 216 24.02 1.29 2.03
C ARG A 216 24.65 -0.10 2.00
N ALA A 217 24.44 -0.91 3.03
CA ALA A 217 25.00 -2.26 3.09
C ALA A 217 24.50 -3.14 1.94
N ILE A 218 23.18 -3.15 1.69
CA ILE A 218 22.59 -3.91 0.57
C ILE A 218 23.13 -3.41 -0.77
N LYS A 219 23.12 -2.10 -1.02
CA LYS A 219 23.58 -1.52 -2.29
C LYS A 219 25.05 -1.84 -2.55
N LEU A 220 25.90 -1.79 -1.52
CA LEU A 220 27.32 -2.15 -1.63
C LEU A 220 27.51 -3.63 -1.99
N LYS A 221 26.80 -4.56 -1.33
CA LYS A 221 26.88 -6.00 -1.68
C LYS A 221 26.39 -6.26 -3.11
N LEU A 222 25.31 -5.59 -3.55
CA LEU A 222 24.84 -5.68 -4.94
C LEU A 222 25.88 -5.16 -5.95
N ILE A 223 26.62 -4.09 -5.62
CA ILE A 223 27.68 -3.54 -6.47
C ILE A 223 28.86 -4.52 -6.52
N GLU A 224 29.29 -5.03 -5.38
CA GLU A 224 30.41 -5.97 -5.26
C GLU A 224 30.14 -7.28 -6.02
N ALA A 225 28.92 -7.80 -5.95
CA ALA A 225 28.48 -8.95 -6.73
C ALA A 225 28.29 -8.66 -8.24
N GLY A 226 28.38 -7.38 -8.65
CA GLY A 226 28.22 -6.98 -10.04
C GLY A 226 26.77 -6.98 -10.56
N ILE A 227 25.77 -7.15 -9.68
CA ILE A 227 24.35 -7.28 -10.05
C ILE A 227 23.49 -6.06 -9.71
N ALA A 228 24.08 -4.98 -9.17
CA ALA A 228 23.36 -3.74 -8.84
C ALA A 228 22.58 -3.11 -10.00
N HIS A 229 22.96 -3.42 -11.25
CA HIS A 229 22.26 -2.94 -12.45
C HIS A 229 21.01 -3.77 -12.81
N GLN A 230 20.76 -4.88 -12.11
CA GLN A 230 19.65 -5.82 -12.38
C GLN A 230 18.61 -5.85 -11.26
N VAL A 231 18.93 -5.32 -10.08
CA VAL A 231 18.12 -5.44 -8.86
C VAL A 231 17.71 -4.06 -8.37
N VAL A 232 16.41 -3.84 -8.28
CA VAL A 232 15.81 -2.63 -7.72
C VAL A 232 15.87 -2.69 -6.19
N LEU A 233 16.31 -1.60 -5.55
CA LEU A 233 16.31 -1.47 -4.09
C LEU A 233 15.16 -0.57 -3.64
N MET A 234 14.07 -1.17 -3.16
CA MET A 234 12.87 -0.47 -2.71
C MET A 234 12.86 -0.32 -1.18
N SER A 235 13.34 0.83 -0.70
CA SER A 235 13.44 1.05 0.74
C SER A 235 12.08 1.38 1.37
N TYR A 236 11.75 0.71 2.47
CA TYR A 236 10.74 1.19 3.42
C TYR A 236 11.30 2.38 4.22
N SER A 237 11.57 3.50 3.56
CA SER A 237 12.28 4.65 4.14
C SER A 237 11.54 5.30 5.30
N ALA A 238 10.21 5.38 5.21
CA ALA A 238 9.36 5.94 6.26
C ALA A 238 8.34 4.90 6.71
N LYS A 239 8.79 3.93 7.51
CA LYS A 239 7.93 2.93 8.16
C LYS A 239 7.67 3.31 9.61
N PHE A 240 6.42 3.61 9.93
CA PHE A 240 6.00 4.04 11.26
C PHE A 240 5.61 2.86 12.14
N SER A 241 5.79 3.01 13.45
CA SER A 241 5.18 2.17 14.48
C SER A 241 3.70 2.54 14.61
N GLY A 242 2.85 1.59 14.97
CA GLY A 242 1.42 1.84 15.10
C GLY A 242 0.58 0.57 15.18
N CYS A 243 -0.74 0.76 15.27
CA CYS A 243 -1.73 -0.31 15.44
C CYS A 243 -2.23 -0.94 14.13
N LEU A 244 -1.89 -0.36 12.97
CA LEU A 244 -2.43 -0.79 11.67
C LEU A 244 -1.77 -2.08 11.10
N TYR A 245 -0.93 -2.76 11.88
CA TYR A 245 -0.23 -3.98 11.45
C TYR A 245 -0.82 -5.27 12.03
N GLY A 246 -1.87 -5.19 12.86
CA GLY A 246 -2.45 -6.37 13.55
C GLY A 246 -2.68 -7.55 12.60
N PRO A 247 -3.50 -7.40 11.54
CA PRO A 247 -3.79 -8.51 10.64
C PRO A 247 -2.58 -9.07 9.88
N PHE A 248 -1.56 -8.23 9.59
CA PHE A 248 -0.32 -8.70 8.99
C PHE A 248 0.46 -9.59 9.96
N ARG A 249 0.49 -9.26 11.25
CA ARG A 249 1.20 -10.06 12.26
C ARG A 249 0.57 -11.44 12.41
N ASP A 250 -0.75 -11.52 12.32
CA ASP A 250 -1.47 -12.81 12.28
C ASP A 250 -1.11 -13.60 11.01
N ALA A 251 -1.10 -12.93 9.86
CA ALA A 251 -0.77 -13.52 8.56
C ALA A 251 0.65 -14.10 8.51
N ALA A 252 1.63 -13.33 9.03
CA ALA A 252 3.06 -13.62 8.94
C ALA A 252 3.61 -14.36 10.17
N GLY A 253 2.80 -14.59 11.21
CA GLY A 253 3.24 -15.21 12.46
C GLY A 253 4.40 -14.45 13.12
N SER A 254 4.37 -13.11 13.05
CA SER A 254 5.50 -12.22 13.41
C SER A 254 5.20 -11.30 14.60
N VAL A 255 4.27 -11.69 15.48
CA VAL A 255 4.01 -10.96 16.73
C VAL A 255 5.29 -10.96 17.59
N PRO A 256 5.80 -9.80 18.02
CA PRO A 256 6.96 -9.74 18.93
C PRO A 256 6.68 -10.51 20.22
N SER A 257 7.64 -11.30 20.69
CA SER A 257 7.48 -12.10 21.92
C SER A 257 7.58 -11.24 23.19
N PHE A 258 8.22 -10.08 23.11
CA PHE A 258 8.27 -9.07 24.17
C PHE A 258 8.41 -7.66 23.58
N GLY A 259 8.14 -6.66 24.42
CA GLY A 259 8.33 -5.24 24.06
C GLY A 259 7.51 -4.80 22.85
N ASP A 260 8.03 -3.81 22.13
CA ASP A 260 7.46 -3.31 20.88
C ASP A 260 8.55 -2.95 19.87
N ARG A 261 8.15 -2.43 18.70
CA ARG A 261 9.06 -2.08 17.61
C ARG A 261 9.39 -0.58 17.56
N ARG A 262 9.07 0.19 18.61
CA ARG A 262 9.18 1.66 18.63
C ARG A 262 10.62 2.18 18.71
N CYS A 263 11.59 1.31 19.01
CA CYS A 263 13.01 1.68 19.04
C CYS A 263 13.67 1.72 17.65
N TYR A 264 12.95 1.36 16.57
CA TYR A 264 13.46 1.42 15.20
C TYR A 264 12.39 1.82 14.17
N GLN A 265 11.13 1.41 14.35
CA GLN A 265 10.03 1.99 13.57
C GLN A 265 9.74 3.42 14.02
N LEU A 266 9.47 4.32 13.07
CA LEU A 266 9.29 5.74 13.38
C LEU A 266 8.09 5.98 14.32
N PRO A 267 8.16 6.91 15.29
CA PRO A 267 7.00 7.28 16.08
C PRO A 267 5.97 8.01 15.19
N PRO A 268 4.63 7.86 15.40
CA PRO A 268 3.61 8.49 14.55
C PRO A 268 3.75 10.01 14.37
N GLY A 269 4.13 10.74 15.44
CA GLY A 269 4.39 12.19 15.37
C GLY A 269 5.74 12.58 14.75
N GLY A 270 6.52 11.61 14.28
CA GLY A 270 7.92 11.75 13.89
C GLY A 270 8.18 12.26 12.47
N ARG A 271 7.47 13.28 11.99
CA ARG A 271 7.63 13.81 10.61
C ARG A 271 9.08 14.18 10.27
N GLY A 272 9.77 14.86 11.19
CA GLY A 272 11.18 15.23 10.98
C GLY A 272 12.12 14.03 10.84
N LEU A 273 11.86 12.93 11.57
CA LEU A 273 12.61 11.68 11.43
C LEU A 273 12.33 11.00 10.09
N ALA A 274 11.07 10.98 9.65
CA ALA A 274 10.68 10.44 8.35
C ALA A 274 11.41 11.15 7.20
N ARG A 275 11.41 12.49 7.20
CA ARG A 275 12.14 13.28 6.19
C ARG A 275 13.64 12.95 6.18
N ARG A 276 14.27 12.86 7.36
CA ARG A 276 15.70 12.47 7.48
C ARG A 276 15.98 11.06 7.00
N ALA A 277 15.10 10.09 7.31
CA ALA A 277 15.25 8.71 6.88
C ALA A 277 15.07 8.56 5.36
N ILE A 278 14.15 9.30 4.75
CA ILE A 278 14.00 9.39 3.29
C ILE A 278 15.28 9.93 2.66
N VAL A 279 15.78 11.08 3.12
CA VAL A 279 17.03 11.66 2.59
C VAL A 279 18.20 10.69 2.74
N ARG A 280 18.32 10.03 3.90
CA ARG A 280 19.34 9.02 4.14
C ARG A 280 19.26 7.91 3.09
N ASP A 281 18.11 7.27 2.96
CA ASP A 281 17.98 6.09 2.11
C ASP A 281 18.19 6.41 0.62
N ILE A 282 17.79 7.61 0.17
CA ILE A 282 18.13 8.12 -1.17
C ILE A 282 19.65 8.19 -1.34
N ASN A 283 20.35 8.82 -0.39
CA ASN A 283 21.81 8.97 -0.43
C ASN A 283 22.55 7.63 -0.27
N GLU A 284 21.90 6.62 0.30
CA GLU A 284 22.43 5.27 0.43
C GLU A 284 22.17 4.38 -0.80
N GLY A 285 21.44 4.88 -1.81
CA GLY A 285 21.26 4.23 -3.10
C GLY A 285 19.93 3.48 -3.28
N ALA A 286 18.89 3.85 -2.53
CA ALA A 286 17.54 3.37 -2.81
C ALA A 286 17.05 3.86 -4.18
N ASP A 287 16.52 2.95 -4.99
CA ASP A 287 15.94 3.25 -6.30
C ASP A 287 14.45 3.64 -6.17
N ILE A 288 13.80 3.19 -5.10
CA ILE A 288 12.41 3.52 -4.75
C ILE A 288 12.34 3.78 -3.25
N ILE A 289 11.63 4.83 -2.85
CA ILE A 289 11.34 5.12 -1.43
C ILE A 289 9.88 4.80 -1.12
N MET A 290 9.61 4.19 0.03
CA MET A 290 8.27 3.77 0.44
C MET A 290 7.85 4.37 1.78
N VAL A 291 6.58 4.77 1.85
CA VAL A 291 5.89 5.16 3.10
C VAL A 291 4.93 4.04 3.53
N LYS A 292 4.96 3.71 4.82
CA LYS A 292 4.12 2.66 5.43
C LYS A 292 3.75 3.03 6.87
N PRO A 293 2.47 3.04 7.28
CA PRO A 293 1.23 2.88 6.50
C PRO A 293 0.97 3.97 5.46
N ALA A 294 -0.13 3.89 4.70
CA ALA A 294 -0.40 4.83 3.61
C ALA A 294 -1.44 5.91 3.98
N SER A 295 -2.70 5.54 4.19
CA SER A 295 -3.83 6.48 4.35
C SER A 295 -3.70 7.39 5.57
N GLN A 296 -3.08 6.91 6.65
CA GLN A 296 -2.81 7.74 7.85
C GLN A 296 -1.55 8.62 7.74
N TYR A 297 -0.80 8.51 6.64
CA TYR A 297 0.49 9.18 6.44
C TYR A 297 0.60 9.80 5.03
N LEU A 298 -0.51 10.26 4.46
CA LEU A 298 -0.55 10.92 3.15
C LEU A 298 0.31 12.20 3.13
N ASP A 299 0.44 12.89 4.27
CA ASP A 299 1.35 14.02 4.45
C ASP A 299 2.82 13.60 4.29
N ILE A 300 3.18 12.41 4.77
CA ILE A 300 4.53 11.86 4.62
C ILE A 300 4.79 11.37 3.20
N ILE A 301 3.77 10.85 2.50
CA ILE A 301 3.88 10.53 1.06
C ILE A 301 4.15 11.81 0.26
N SER A 302 3.49 12.92 0.60
CA SER A 302 3.75 14.23 0.01
C SER A 302 5.17 14.72 0.28
N ASP A 303 5.64 14.63 1.53
CA ASP A 303 7.04 14.92 1.87
C ASP A 303 8.02 14.04 1.07
N ALA A 304 7.72 12.74 0.94
CA ALA A 304 8.55 11.81 0.18
C ALA A 304 8.61 12.19 -1.30
N LYS A 305 7.49 12.63 -1.90
CA LYS A 305 7.47 13.09 -3.28
C LYS A 305 8.22 14.40 -3.48
N GLU A 306 8.18 15.31 -2.51
CA GLU A 306 8.97 16.55 -2.54
C GLU A 306 10.48 16.25 -2.47
N ILE A 307 10.89 15.43 -1.50
CA ILE A 307 12.30 15.10 -1.25
C ILE A 307 12.88 14.23 -2.37
N GLY A 308 12.15 13.19 -2.77
CA GLY A 308 12.50 12.23 -3.80
C GLY A 308 11.79 12.50 -5.12
N LYS A 309 11.70 13.77 -5.55
CA LYS A 309 10.93 14.18 -6.74
C LYS A 309 11.28 13.41 -8.02
N ASP A 310 12.54 12.99 -8.14
CA ASP A 310 13.10 12.26 -9.27
C ASP A 310 13.04 10.73 -9.10
N LEU A 311 12.52 10.25 -7.97
CA LEU A 311 12.36 8.83 -7.67
C LEU A 311 10.88 8.41 -7.70
N PRO A 312 10.60 7.12 -8.00
CA PRO A 312 9.32 6.53 -7.69
C PRO A 312 9.08 6.54 -6.17
N VAL A 313 7.84 6.87 -5.79
CA VAL A 313 7.37 6.79 -4.40
C VAL A 313 6.35 5.67 -4.30
N ALA A 314 6.65 4.68 -3.47
CA ALA A 314 5.72 3.62 -3.13
C ALA A 314 4.95 3.95 -1.85
N ALA A 315 3.71 3.48 -1.76
CA ALA A 315 2.91 3.54 -0.56
C ALA A 315 2.29 2.18 -0.27
N TYR A 316 2.36 1.74 0.98
CA TYR A 316 1.77 0.47 1.39
C TYR A 316 0.46 0.72 2.13
N GLN A 317 -0.66 0.39 1.48
CA GLN A 317 -1.96 0.30 2.14
C GLN A 317 -2.01 -0.97 2.99
N VAL A 318 -1.72 -0.83 4.27
CA VAL A 318 -1.40 -1.96 5.14
C VAL A 318 -2.63 -2.78 5.52
N SER A 319 -2.37 -3.92 6.14
CA SER A 319 -3.35 -4.92 6.51
C SER A 319 -4.49 -4.35 7.36
N GLY A 320 -4.21 -3.47 8.32
CA GLY A 320 -5.21 -2.81 9.15
C GLY A 320 -6.04 -1.78 8.40
N GLU A 321 -5.46 -1.06 7.43
CA GLU A 321 -6.19 -0.10 6.59
C GLU A 321 -7.18 -0.83 5.69
N TYR A 322 -6.73 -1.91 5.06
CA TYR A 322 -7.58 -2.79 4.25
C TYR A 322 -8.71 -3.41 5.10
N ALA A 323 -8.39 -4.02 6.24
CA ALA A 323 -9.38 -4.64 7.12
C ALA A 323 -10.40 -3.61 7.66
N MET A 324 -9.95 -2.38 7.96
CA MET A 324 -10.81 -1.29 8.40
C MET A 324 -11.81 -0.88 7.32
N ILE A 325 -11.37 -0.78 6.05
CA ILE A 325 -12.26 -0.49 4.93
C ILE A 325 -13.29 -1.62 4.75
N HIS A 326 -12.87 -2.89 4.81
CA HIS A 326 -13.81 -4.02 4.78
C HIS A 326 -14.83 -3.98 5.92
N ALA A 327 -14.40 -3.67 7.14
CA ALA A 327 -15.27 -3.58 8.30
C ALA A 327 -16.30 -2.44 8.15
N GLY A 328 -15.85 -1.25 7.71
CA GLY A 328 -16.74 -0.11 7.47
C GLY A 328 -17.78 -0.39 6.37
N ALA A 329 -17.37 -1.04 5.28
CA ALA A 329 -18.29 -1.45 4.23
C ALA A 329 -19.30 -2.49 4.70
N LYS A 330 -18.85 -3.51 5.46
CA LYS A 330 -19.73 -4.53 6.05
C LYS A 330 -20.74 -3.92 7.04
N ALA A 331 -20.36 -2.87 7.76
CA ALA A 331 -21.24 -2.14 8.67
C ALA A 331 -22.21 -1.17 7.95
N GLY A 332 -22.13 -1.04 6.62
CA GLY A 332 -22.98 -0.14 5.84
C GLY A 332 -22.59 1.34 5.92
N VAL A 333 -21.36 1.66 6.37
CA VAL A 333 -20.88 3.05 6.46
C VAL A 333 -20.64 3.64 5.06
N PHE A 334 -20.15 2.81 4.13
CA PHE A 334 -19.87 3.18 2.74
C PHE A 334 -19.87 1.95 1.83
N ASP A 335 -19.90 2.17 0.52
CA ASP A 335 -19.65 1.14 -0.48
C ASP A 335 -18.16 0.77 -0.54
N LEU A 336 -17.85 -0.54 -0.60
CA LEU A 336 -16.48 -1.07 -0.57
C LEU A 336 -15.66 -0.56 -1.76
N LYS A 337 -16.21 -0.66 -2.97
CA LYS A 337 -15.53 -0.26 -4.20
C LYS A 337 -15.23 1.23 -4.18
N THR A 338 -16.23 2.04 -3.83
CA THR A 338 -16.10 3.49 -3.74
C THR A 338 -15.00 3.90 -2.77
N MET A 339 -15.01 3.36 -1.54
CA MET A 339 -13.99 3.70 -0.54
C MET A 339 -12.58 3.19 -0.93
N ALA A 340 -12.48 2.01 -1.56
CA ALA A 340 -11.20 1.50 -2.05
C ALA A 340 -10.57 2.43 -3.10
N PHE A 341 -11.37 2.90 -4.07
CA PHE A 341 -10.94 3.89 -5.05
C PHE A 341 -10.55 5.21 -4.38
N GLU A 342 -11.36 5.73 -3.46
CA GLU A 342 -11.08 7.00 -2.77
C GLU A 342 -9.78 6.95 -1.96
N ALA A 343 -9.57 5.87 -1.19
CA ALA A 343 -8.33 5.67 -0.44
C ALA A 343 -7.11 5.61 -1.36
N THR A 344 -7.20 4.86 -2.46
CA THR A 344 -6.09 4.68 -3.41
C THR A 344 -5.82 5.95 -4.22
N GLN A 345 -6.86 6.68 -4.63
CA GLN A 345 -6.71 7.99 -5.25
C GLN A 345 -6.11 9.02 -4.29
N GLY A 346 -6.42 8.93 -2.99
CA GLY A 346 -5.76 9.72 -1.95
C GLY A 346 -4.25 9.48 -1.89
N ILE A 347 -3.83 8.22 -2.00
CA ILE A 347 -2.42 7.81 -2.07
C ILE A 347 -1.73 8.38 -3.32
N LEU A 348 -2.37 8.30 -4.49
CA LEU A 348 -1.83 8.85 -5.73
C LEU A 348 -1.75 10.37 -5.70
N ARG A 349 -2.79 11.04 -5.18
CA ARG A 349 -2.83 12.50 -5.00
C ARG A 349 -1.72 12.99 -4.08
N ALA A 350 -1.34 12.19 -3.07
CA ALA A 350 -0.23 12.51 -2.20
C ALA A 350 1.14 12.37 -2.87
N GLY A 351 1.23 11.77 -4.07
CA GLY A 351 2.44 11.73 -4.88
C GLY A 351 2.95 10.32 -5.22
N ALA A 352 2.36 9.28 -4.63
CA ALA A 352 2.79 7.90 -4.88
C ALA A 352 2.58 7.48 -6.36
N THR A 353 3.56 6.77 -6.90
CA THR A 353 3.55 6.15 -8.24
C THR A 353 3.32 4.64 -8.18
N ILE A 354 3.48 4.04 -6.99
CA ILE A 354 3.39 2.59 -6.77
C ILE A 354 2.53 2.38 -5.51
N VAL A 355 1.60 1.43 -5.57
CA VAL A 355 0.71 1.10 -4.46
C VAL A 355 0.81 -0.39 -4.15
N VAL A 356 1.32 -0.71 -2.96
CA VAL A 356 1.24 -2.06 -2.40
C VAL A 356 -0.11 -2.20 -1.70
N SER A 357 -1.00 -3.06 -2.22
CA SER A 357 -2.36 -3.19 -1.69
C SER A 357 -2.93 -4.59 -1.81
N TYR A 358 -3.70 -4.97 -0.79
CA TYR A 358 -4.51 -6.20 -0.77
C TYR A 358 -5.77 -6.11 -1.65
N PHE A 359 -6.21 -4.90 -2.04
CA PHE A 359 -7.28 -4.69 -3.03
C PHE A 359 -6.84 -4.93 -4.48
N THR A 360 -5.60 -5.38 -4.70
CA THR A 360 -5.08 -5.57 -6.06
C THR A 360 -5.97 -6.49 -6.90
N PRO A 361 -6.44 -7.67 -6.42
CA PRO A 361 -7.37 -8.51 -7.17
C PRO A 361 -8.64 -7.77 -7.61
N GLU A 362 -9.23 -6.97 -6.73
CA GLU A 362 -10.42 -6.17 -7.01
C GLU A 362 -10.14 -5.06 -8.03
N PHE A 363 -9.02 -4.34 -7.90
CA PHE A 363 -8.66 -3.31 -8.87
C PHE A 363 -8.36 -3.86 -10.27
N LEU A 364 -7.80 -5.06 -10.37
CA LEU A 364 -7.60 -5.70 -11.67
C LEU A 364 -8.92 -5.98 -12.40
N ASP A 365 -10.02 -6.17 -11.66
CA ASP A 365 -11.37 -6.29 -12.20
C ASP A 365 -12.06 -4.95 -12.42
N TRP A 366 -11.88 -3.99 -11.50
CA TRP A 366 -12.57 -2.71 -11.55
C TRP A 366 -11.97 -1.71 -12.53
N LEU A 367 -10.66 -1.78 -12.78
CA LEU A 367 -9.99 -0.96 -13.77
C LEU A 367 -10.23 -1.57 -15.15
N SER A 368 -10.76 -0.75 -16.06
CA SER A 368 -10.75 -1.07 -17.48
C SER A 368 -9.31 -1.24 -17.98
N ASN A 369 -9.13 -2.08 -19.00
CA ASN A 369 -7.84 -2.24 -19.66
C ASN A 369 -7.36 -0.97 -20.34
#